data_AF-A0A061I5C2-F1
#
_entry.id   AF-A0A061I5C2-F1
#
_cell.length_a   1.000
_cell.length_b   1.000
_cell.length_c   1.000
_cell.angle_alpha   90.00
_cell.angle_beta   90.00
_cell.angle_gamma   90.00
#
_symmetry.space_group_name_H-M   'P 1'
#
loop_
_entity.id
_entity.type
_entity.pdbx_description
1 polymer ?
#
loop_
_entity_poly.entity_id
_entity_poly.type
_entity_poly.pdbx_seq_one_letter_code
_entity_poly.pdbx_strand_id
1 'polypeptide(L)'
;MDLFTKYYSEWKGGRKNTNEFYKTIPRFYYRLPAEDEVLLQKLREESRAVFLQRKSRELLDNEELQNLWFLLDKHQIPPVIGEEAMINYENFLKVGEKAGPKCKQFFTAKVFAKLLHTDSYGRISIMQFFNYVMRKVWLHQTRIGLSLYDVAGQGYLRESLRDEELSKESQETNWFSAPSALRVYGQYLNLDKDHNGMLSKEELSRYGTATMTNVFLDRVFQECLTYDGEMDYKTYLDFVLALENRKEPAALQYIFKLLDIENKGYLNVFSLNYFFRDEIFDMVKPKDPLKISLQDLINSNQGDTVTTILIDLNGFWTYENREALVANDNENSADLDDT
;
A
#
# COMPACT_ATOMS: atom_id res chain seq x y z
N MET A 1 -17.56 -11.27 46.09
CA MET A 1 -17.04 -9.97 45.61
C MET A 1 -16.23 -9.27 46.71
N ASP A 2 -16.68 -9.26 47.96
CA ASP A 2 -16.05 -8.48 49.04
C ASP A 2 -14.61 -8.89 49.40
N LEU A 3 -14.28 -10.19 49.35
CA LEU A 3 -12.90 -10.64 49.59
C LEU A 3 -11.92 -10.12 48.53
N PHE A 4 -12.32 -10.16 47.26
CA PHE A 4 -11.49 -9.67 46.15
C PHE A 4 -11.27 -8.15 46.27
N THR A 5 -12.32 -7.39 46.58
CA THR A 5 -12.21 -5.94 46.80
C THR A 5 -11.32 -5.61 47.99
N LYS A 6 -11.36 -6.41 49.07
CA LYS A 6 -10.51 -6.24 50.25
C LYS A 6 -9.03 -6.45 49.92
N TYR A 7 -8.69 -7.60 49.33
CA TYR A 7 -7.31 -7.90 48.98
C TYR A 7 -6.77 -6.98 47.87
N TYR A 8 -7.59 -6.63 46.88
CA TYR A 8 -7.22 -5.66 45.85
C TYR A 8 -6.93 -4.27 46.44
N SER A 9 -7.72 -3.83 47.43
CA SER A 9 -7.50 -2.54 48.11
C SER A 9 -6.22 -2.52 48.95
N GLU A 10 -5.90 -3.64 49.61
CA GLU A 10 -4.66 -3.82 50.37
C GLU A 10 -3.42 -3.87 49.44
N TRP A 11 -3.53 -4.53 48.29
CA TRP A 11 -2.41 -4.68 47.33
C TRP A 11 -2.19 -3.46 46.42
N LYS A 12 -3.21 -2.63 46.18
CA LYS A 12 -3.11 -1.46 45.27
C LYS A 12 -2.12 -0.38 45.73
N GLY A 13 -1.46 -0.54 46.89
CA GLY A 13 -0.33 0.32 47.27
C GLY A 13 -0.69 1.81 47.29
N GLY A 14 -1.94 2.15 47.57
CA GLY A 14 -2.33 3.54 47.78
C GLY A 14 -1.80 3.95 49.15
N ARG A 15 -0.66 4.65 49.21
CA ARG A 15 -0.33 5.48 50.38
C ARG A 15 -1.62 6.20 50.77
N LYS A 16 -2.14 5.95 51.98
CA LYS A 16 -3.25 6.74 52.54
C LYS A 16 -2.76 8.19 52.60
N ASN A 17 -2.97 8.94 51.53
CA ASN A 17 -2.54 10.32 51.44
C ASN A 17 -3.43 11.13 52.38
N THR A 18 -2.87 11.48 53.53
CA THR A 18 -3.48 12.23 54.63
C THR A 18 -3.72 13.71 54.32
N ASN A 19 -3.49 14.17 53.09
CA ASN A 19 -3.64 15.57 52.69
C ASN A 19 -5.00 15.82 52.03
N GLU A 20 -5.85 16.62 52.70
CA GLU A 20 -7.18 17.02 52.20
C GLU A 20 -7.17 17.72 50.83
N PHE A 21 -6.04 18.33 50.46
CA PHE A 21 -5.83 18.99 49.18
C PHE A 21 -6.00 18.08 47.95
N TYR A 22 -5.75 16.77 48.08
CA TYR A 22 -5.91 15.83 46.98
C TYR A 22 -7.33 15.24 46.87
N LYS A 23 -8.26 15.64 47.75
CA LYS A 23 -9.69 15.27 47.62
C LYS A 23 -10.41 16.11 46.56
N THR A 24 -9.95 17.35 46.33
CA THR A 24 -10.57 18.32 45.40
C THR A 24 -9.99 18.28 43.99
N ILE A 25 -8.78 17.74 43.79
CA ILE A 25 -8.13 17.67 42.47
C ILE A 25 -8.36 16.27 41.86
N PRO A 26 -9.06 16.16 40.71
CA PRO A 26 -9.23 14.89 40.02
C PRO A 26 -7.88 14.31 39.60
N ARG A 27 -7.73 13.00 39.70
CA ARG A 27 -6.53 12.32 39.21
C ARG A 27 -6.47 12.42 37.68
N PHE A 28 -5.55 13.23 37.17
CA PHE A 28 -5.37 13.48 35.74
C PHE A 28 -4.22 12.67 35.11
N TYR A 29 -3.31 12.13 35.92
CA TYR A 29 -2.19 11.32 35.46
C TYR A 29 -2.27 9.89 36.00
N TYR A 30 -2.19 8.93 35.07
CA TYR A 30 -2.11 7.50 35.34
C TYR A 30 -0.78 6.99 34.80
N ARG A 31 0.12 6.61 35.71
CA ARG A 31 1.40 6.02 35.34
C ARG A 31 1.14 4.71 34.59
N LEU A 32 1.85 4.54 33.47
CA LEU A 32 1.85 3.29 32.72
C LEU A 32 2.53 2.18 33.56
N PRO A 33 2.02 0.94 33.53
CA PRO A 33 2.70 -0.19 34.16
C PRO A 33 4.13 -0.32 33.61
N ALA A 34 5.08 -0.64 34.47
CA ALA A 34 6.45 -0.92 34.05
C ALA A 34 6.55 -2.32 33.40
N GLU A 35 7.65 -2.61 32.71
CA GLU A 35 7.85 -3.89 31.97
C GLU A 35 7.85 -5.13 32.88
N ASP A 36 8.23 -4.95 34.15
CA ASP A 36 8.22 -5.97 35.18
C ASP A 36 6.82 -6.26 35.75
N GLU A 37 5.82 -5.41 35.48
CA GLU A 37 4.46 -5.50 36.02
C GLU A 37 3.49 -6.25 35.07
N VAL A 38 3.81 -7.50 34.73
CA VAL A 38 3.08 -8.32 33.72
C VAL A 38 1.56 -8.39 33.96
N LEU A 39 1.12 -8.53 35.21
CA LEU A 39 -0.31 -8.60 35.54
C LEU A 39 -1.04 -7.28 35.22
N LEU A 40 -0.40 -6.14 35.48
CA LEU A 40 -0.98 -4.82 35.24
C LEU A 40 -1.00 -4.48 33.75
N GLN A 41 -0.01 -4.96 32.99
CA GLN A 41 -0.02 -4.88 31.52
C GLN A 41 -1.18 -5.68 30.93
N LYS A 42 -1.33 -6.95 31.30
CA LYS A 42 -2.45 -7.79 30.82
C LYS A 42 -3.82 -7.24 31.20
N LEU A 43 -3.98 -6.74 32.44
CA LEU A 43 -5.22 -6.10 32.87
C LEU A 43 -5.53 -4.84 32.04
N ARG A 44 -4.51 -4.05 31.72
CA ARG A 44 -4.65 -2.86 30.87
C ARG A 44 -5.07 -3.26 29.46
N GLU A 45 -4.40 -4.23 28.85
CA GLU A 45 -4.73 -4.75 27.51
C GLU A 45 -6.18 -5.21 27.45
N GLU A 46 -6.62 -6.07 28.38
CA GLU A 46 -8.01 -6.55 28.45
C GLU A 46 -9.01 -5.41 28.65
N SER A 47 -8.73 -4.48 29.57
CA SER A 47 -9.61 -3.33 29.81
C SER A 47 -9.75 -2.43 28.58
N ARG A 48 -8.68 -2.29 27.79
CA ARG A 48 -8.66 -1.51 26.55
C ARG A 48 -9.39 -2.23 25.43
N ALA A 49 -9.17 -3.53 25.26
CA ALA A 49 -9.85 -4.34 24.27
C ALA A 49 -11.38 -4.24 24.46
N VAL A 50 -11.85 -4.42 25.70
CA VAL A 50 -13.27 -4.28 26.05
C VAL A 50 -13.78 -2.86 25.81
N PHE A 51 -13.00 -1.83 26.16
CA PHE A 51 -13.38 -0.44 25.91
C PHE A 51 -13.51 -0.13 24.41
N LEU A 52 -12.53 -0.55 23.60
CA LEU A 52 -12.53 -0.34 22.15
C LEU A 52 -13.66 -1.13 21.49
N GLN A 53 -13.93 -2.36 21.94
CA GLN A 53 -15.06 -3.16 21.47
C GLN A 53 -16.39 -2.48 21.77
N ARG A 54 -16.56 -1.92 22.98
CA ARG A 54 -17.76 -1.15 23.33
C ARG A 54 -17.91 0.08 22.44
N LYS A 55 -16.82 0.81 22.17
CA LYS A 55 -16.82 1.97 21.26
C LYS A 55 -17.12 1.59 19.81
N SER A 56 -16.63 0.44 19.35
CA SER A 56 -16.95 -0.10 18.02
C SER A 56 -18.44 -0.40 17.88
N ARG A 57 -19.07 -1.00 18.90
CA ARG A 57 -20.52 -1.28 18.91
C ARG A 57 -21.41 -0.03 18.92
N GLU A 58 -20.89 1.11 19.36
CA GLU A 58 -21.58 2.41 19.30
C GLU A 58 -21.61 3.00 17.88
N LEU A 59 -20.79 2.49 16.95
CA LEU A 59 -20.75 2.94 15.57
C LEU A 59 -21.87 2.33 14.73
N LEU A 60 -22.19 3.02 13.64
CA LEU A 60 -23.16 2.56 12.66
C LEU A 60 -22.57 1.43 11.84
N ASP A 61 -23.32 0.34 11.68
CA ASP A 61 -23.00 -0.74 10.76
C ASP A 61 -23.53 -0.46 9.33
N ASN A 62 -23.23 -1.36 8.40
CA ASN A 62 -23.62 -1.19 7.00
C ASN A 62 -25.14 -1.21 6.80
N GLU A 63 -25.87 -2.02 7.58
CA GLU A 63 -27.34 -2.11 7.49
C GLU A 63 -27.98 -0.82 8.03
N GLU A 64 -27.50 -0.30 9.16
CA GLU A 64 -27.92 0.96 9.74
C GLU A 64 -27.64 2.15 8.81
N LEU A 65 -26.51 2.15 8.10
CA LEU A 65 -26.18 3.17 7.09
C LEU A 65 -27.10 3.08 5.86
N GLN A 66 -27.40 1.88 5.37
CA GLN A 66 -28.37 1.69 4.28
C GLN A 66 -29.78 2.13 4.69
N ASN A 67 -30.20 1.79 5.90
CA ASN A 67 -31.48 2.23 6.45
C ASN A 67 -31.55 3.76 6.59
N LEU A 68 -30.45 4.40 7.03
CA LEU A 68 -30.35 5.85 7.10
C LEU A 68 -30.50 6.51 5.72
N TRP A 69 -29.82 5.97 4.69
CA TRP A 69 -29.96 6.45 3.32
C TRP A 69 -31.41 6.36 2.84
N PHE A 70 -32.04 5.21 3.02
CA PHE A 70 -33.43 4.99 2.63
C PHE A 70 -34.42 5.94 3.33
N LEU A 71 -34.22 6.19 4.63
CA LEU A 71 -35.06 7.12 5.39
C LEU A 71 -34.90 8.57 4.92
N LEU A 72 -33.68 8.97 4.56
CA LEU A 72 -33.40 10.31 4.03
C LEU A 72 -34.07 10.50 2.66
N ASP A 73 -33.92 9.52 1.76
CA ASP A 73 -34.50 9.55 0.42
C ASP A 73 -36.05 9.60 0.46
N LYS A 74 -36.67 8.84 1.37
CA LYS A 74 -38.13 8.86 1.57
C LYS A 74 -38.68 10.21 2.05
N HIS A 75 -37.85 11.03 2.69
CA HIS A 75 -38.24 12.29 3.32
C HIS A 75 -37.69 13.53 2.59
N GLN A 76 -37.25 13.37 1.34
CA GLN A 76 -36.81 14.46 0.46
C GLN A 76 -37.96 15.39 0.04
N ILE A 77 -37.62 16.61 -0.38
CA ILE A 77 -38.58 17.66 -0.77
C ILE A 77 -38.28 18.18 -2.19
N PRO A 78 -39.27 18.16 -3.11
CA PRO A 78 -39.16 18.83 -4.42
C PRO A 78 -39.18 20.38 -4.30
N PRO A 79 -38.64 21.16 -5.24
CA PRO A 79 -38.13 20.76 -6.56
C PRO A 79 -36.66 20.33 -6.50
N VAL A 80 -36.35 19.28 -7.26
CA VAL A 80 -34.98 18.86 -7.54
C VAL A 80 -34.42 19.86 -8.55
N ILE A 81 -33.68 20.86 -8.07
CA ILE A 81 -32.91 21.72 -8.98
C ILE A 81 -31.67 20.89 -9.34
N GLY A 82 -31.76 20.12 -10.43
CA GLY A 82 -30.74 19.13 -10.82
C GLY A 82 -31.05 17.70 -10.36
N GLU A 83 -30.03 16.89 -10.11
CA GLU A 83 -30.12 15.51 -9.56
C GLU A 83 -29.97 15.45 -8.03
N GLU A 84 -29.87 16.61 -7.34
CA GLU A 84 -29.57 16.63 -5.91
C GLU A 84 -30.84 16.55 -5.04
N ALA A 85 -30.94 15.46 -4.27
CA ALA A 85 -31.99 15.26 -3.26
C ALA A 85 -31.78 16.18 -2.04
N MET A 86 -32.81 16.94 -1.67
CA MET A 86 -32.76 17.98 -0.62
C MET A 86 -33.73 17.68 0.53
N ILE A 87 -33.36 18.07 1.76
CA ILE A 87 -34.19 17.89 2.97
C ILE A 87 -34.24 19.18 3.81
N ASN A 88 -35.43 19.52 4.33
CA ASN A 88 -35.62 20.63 5.27
C ASN A 88 -35.38 20.19 6.74
N TYR A 89 -35.35 21.16 7.65
CA TYR A 89 -35.08 20.89 9.06
C TYR A 89 -36.17 20.03 9.74
N GLU A 90 -37.44 20.20 9.37
CA GLU A 90 -38.54 19.41 9.95
C GLU A 90 -38.43 17.93 9.59
N ASN A 91 -38.17 17.63 8.31
CA ASN A 91 -37.99 16.26 7.84
C ASN A 91 -36.67 15.67 8.36
N PHE A 92 -35.63 16.49 8.50
CA PHE A 92 -34.38 16.09 9.14
C PHE A 92 -34.61 15.58 10.57
N LEU A 93 -35.40 16.29 11.38
CA LEU A 93 -35.76 15.83 12.74
C LEU A 93 -36.62 14.56 12.71
N LYS A 94 -37.58 14.46 11.78
CA LYS A 94 -38.41 13.25 11.62
C LYS A 94 -37.58 12.01 11.26
N VAL A 95 -36.57 12.17 10.39
CA VAL A 95 -35.62 11.10 10.07
C VAL A 95 -34.79 10.74 11.30
N GLY A 96 -34.30 11.74 12.04
CA GLY A 96 -33.51 11.51 13.26
C GLY A 96 -34.23 10.71 14.35
N GLU A 97 -35.55 10.87 14.48
CA GLU A 97 -36.35 10.05 15.41
C GLU A 97 -36.53 8.60 14.92
N LYS A 98 -36.55 8.37 13.61
CA LYS A 98 -36.73 7.04 13.00
C LYS A 98 -35.41 6.29 12.78
N ALA A 99 -34.29 6.99 12.66
CA ALA A 99 -32.98 6.45 12.29
C ALA A 99 -32.27 5.68 13.42
N GLY A 100 -32.93 5.49 14.57
CA GLY A 100 -32.41 4.71 15.70
C GLY A 100 -31.47 5.51 16.63
N PRO A 101 -31.13 4.95 17.82
CA PRO A 101 -30.43 5.68 18.88
C PRO A 101 -28.99 6.07 18.52
N LYS A 102 -28.28 5.25 17.72
CA LYS A 102 -26.90 5.54 17.29
C LYS A 102 -26.83 6.72 16.31
N CYS A 103 -27.88 6.91 15.50
CA CYS A 103 -27.95 8.00 14.53
C CYS A 103 -28.23 9.36 15.19
N LYS A 104 -28.92 9.39 16.35
CA LYS A 104 -29.36 10.63 17.01
C LYS A 104 -28.23 11.64 17.25
N GLN A 105 -27.01 11.17 17.48
CA GLN A 105 -25.84 12.05 17.66
C GLN A 105 -25.49 12.89 16.43
N PHE A 106 -25.90 12.48 15.23
CA PHE A 106 -25.68 13.20 13.97
C PHE A 106 -26.81 14.19 13.66
N PHE A 107 -28.01 13.95 14.18
CA PHE A 107 -29.19 14.79 13.97
C PHE A 107 -29.27 15.96 14.97
N THR A 108 -28.28 16.85 14.92
CA THR A 108 -28.25 18.05 15.76
C THR A 108 -28.44 19.32 14.93
N ALA A 109 -29.05 20.35 15.53
CA ALA A 109 -29.19 21.68 14.90
C ALA A 109 -27.84 22.25 14.45
N LYS A 110 -26.75 21.94 15.18
CA LYS A 110 -25.38 22.34 14.83
C LYS A 110 -24.87 21.67 13.55
N VAL A 111 -25.19 20.40 13.32
CA VAL A 111 -24.81 19.69 12.09
C VAL A 111 -25.62 20.24 10.92
N PHE A 112 -26.93 20.43 11.11
CA PHE A 112 -27.79 21.01 10.08
C PHE A 112 -27.32 22.40 9.66
N ALA A 113 -27.06 23.30 10.61
CA ALA A 113 -26.57 24.65 10.34
C ALA A 113 -25.18 24.68 9.67
N LYS A 114 -24.32 23.68 9.93
CA LYS A 114 -23.01 23.56 9.27
C LYS A 114 -23.10 23.13 7.81
N LEU A 115 -24.11 22.34 7.47
CA LEU A 115 -24.35 21.84 6.12
C LEU A 115 -25.31 22.75 5.33
N LEU A 116 -25.85 23.77 5.98
CA LEU A 116 -26.67 24.78 5.36
C LEU A 116 -25.76 25.71 4.54
N HIS A 117 -25.67 25.43 3.25
CA HIS A 117 -25.12 26.36 2.27
C HIS A 117 -26.18 27.40 1.88
N THR A 118 -25.82 28.40 1.08
CA THR A 118 -26.57 29.60 0.66
C THR A 118 -27.89 29.33 -0.10
N ASP A 119 -28.70 28.37 0.35
CA ASP A 119 -30.04 28.09 -0.16
C ASP A 119 -31.05 29.02 0.52
N SER A 120 -31.73 29.82 -0.29
CA SER A 120 -32.81 30.73 0.11
C SER A 120 -33.98 30.01 0.79
N TYR A 121 -34.08 28.69 0.63
CA TYR A 121 -35.15 27.85 1.18
C TYR A 121 -34.78 27.10 2.46
N GLY A 122 -33.56 27.25 2.97
CA GLY A 122 -33.19 26.65 4.26
C GLY A 122 -33.03 25.11 4.23
N ARG A 123 -32.66 24.52 3.09
CA ARG A 123 -32.53 23.06 2.91
C ARG A 123 -31.07 22.64 2.83
N ILE A 124 -30.81 21.37 3.15
CA ILE A 124 -29.48 20.75 3.01
C ILE A 124 -29.52 19.59 1.99
N SER A 125 -28.40 19.34 1.34
CA SER A 125 -28.23 18.19 0.45
C SER A 125 -28.16 16.89 1.27
N ILE A 126 -29.02 15.92 0.93
CA ILE A 126 -29.04 14.60 1.55
C ILE A 126 -27.69 13.91 1.37
N MET A 127 -27.10 14.02 0.17
CA MET A 127 -25.81 13.41 -0.14
C MET A 127 -24.68 14.00 0.73
N GLN A 128 -24.68 15.33 0.92
CA GLN A 128 -23.70 15.98 1.79
C GLN A 128 -23.83 15.56 3.25
N PHE A 129 -25.06 15.43 3.75
CA PHE A 129 -25.30 14.93 5.11
C PHE A 129 -24.91 13.46 5.27
N PHE A 130 -25.27 12.61 4.31
CA PHE A 130 -24.89 11.20 4.34
C PHE A 130 -23.36 11.03 4.31
N ASN A 131 -22.67 11.77 3.44
CA ASN A 131 -21.21 11.80 3.40
C ASN A 131 -20.58 12.31 4.70
N TYR A 132 -21.21 13.28 5.37
CA TYR A 132 -20.77 13.73 6.69
C TYR A 132 -20.84 12.60 7.73
N VAL A 133 -21.96 11.87 7.78
CA VAL A 133 -22.13 10.73 8.69
C VAL A 133 -21.11 9.64 8.37
N MET A 134 -20.98 9.26 7.09
CA MET A 134 -19.99 8.28 6.63
C MET A 134 -18.57 8.66 7.04
N ARG A 135 -18.14 9.89 6.76
CA ARG A 135 -16.80 10.38 7.14
C ARG A 135 -16.58 10.35 8.65
N LYS A 136 -17.61 10.68 9.44
CA LYS A 136 -17.53 10.62 10.91
C LYS A 136 -17.40 9.19 11.42
N VAL A 137 -18.22 8.27 10.92
CA VAL A 137 -18.13 6.84 11.27
C VAL A 137 -16.76 6.30 10.88
N TRP A 138 -16.32 6.55 9.66
CA TRP A 138 -15.02 6.12 9.15
C TRP A 138 -13.86 6.66 10.00
N LEU A 139 -13.86 7.95 10.36
CA LEU A 139 -12.83 8.53 11.22
C LEU A 139 -12.78 7.84 12.59
N HIS A 140 -13.93 7.54 13.19
CA HIS A 140 -13.97 6.80 14.46
C HIS A 140 -13.52 5.35 14.31
N GLN A 141 -13.89 4.65 13.24
CA GLN A 141 -13.42 3.30 12.92
C GLN A 141 -11.89 3.28 12.76
N THR A 142 -11.34 4.18 11.94
CA THR A 142 -9.89 4.31 11.74
C THR A 142 -9.18 4.63 13.05
N ARG A 143 -9.74 5.52 13.88
CA ARG A 143 -9.16 5.83 15.19
C ARG A 143 -9.16 4.63 16.13
N ILE A 144 -10.23 3.83 16.15
CA ILE A 144 -10.31 2.58 16.94
C ILE A 144 -9.27 1.58 16.41
N GLY A 145 -9.19 1.38 15.10
CA GLY A 145 -8.22 0.49 14.46
C GLY A 145 -6.78 0.88 14.82
N LEU A 146 -6.42 2.16 14.66
CA LEU A 146 -5.10 2.66 15.05
C LEU A 146 -4.84 2.54 16.57
N SER A 147 -5.87 2.64 17.40
CA SER A 147 -5.74 2.50 18.86
C SER A 147 -5.44 1.07 19.32
N LEU A 148 -5.69 0.06 18.48
CA LEU A 148 -5.28 -1.32 18.76
C LEU A 148 -3.75 -1.46 18.75
N TYR A 149 -3.08 -0.70 17.87
CA TYR A 149 -1.63 -0.75 17.70
C TYR A 149 -0.85 0.11 18.70
N ASP A 150 -1.48 1.06 19.39
CA ASP A 150 -0.82 1.87 20.43
C ASP A 150 -0.83 1.15 21.79
N VAL A 151 -0.23 -0.04 21.91
CA VAL A 151 -0.24 -0.85 23.15
C VAL A 151 0.33 -0.07 24.35
N ALA A 152 1.33 0.77 24.11
CA ALA A 152 1.95 1.62 25.13
C ALA A 152 1.04 2.82 25.54
N GLY A 153 0.10 3.25 24.69
CA GLY A 153 -0.76 4.41 24.95
C GLY A 153 0.01 5.72 24.96
N GLN A 154 1.07 5.82 24.14
CA GLN A 154 1.96 6.97 24.08
C GLN A 154 1.41 8.09 23.17
N GLY A 155 0.32 7.83 22.44
CA GLY A 155 -0.32 8.80 21.56
C GLY A 155 0.36 8.94 20.20
N TYR A 156 1.34 8.10 19.90
CA TYR A 156 1.99 7.94 18.60
C TYR A 156 2.25 6.47 18.34
N LEU A 157 2.19 6.07 17.06
CA LEU A 157 2.53 4.72 16.62
C LEU A 157 4.01 4.68 16.23
N ARG A 158 4.77 3.75 16.78
CA ARG A 158 6.15 3.46 16.34
C ARG A 158 6.16 2.28 15.38
N GLU A 159 7.09 2.31 14.42
CA GLU A 159 7.31 1.27 13.42
C GLU A 159 7.60 -0.09 14.06
N SER A 160 8.35 -0.11 15.17
CA SER A 160 8.67 -1.32 15.94
C SER A 160 7.46 -2.10 16.46
N LEU A 161 6.27 -1.50 16.60
CA LEU A 161 5.05 -2.20 17.01
C LEU A 161 4.33 -2.91 15.84
N ARG A 162 4.76 -2.69 14.60
CA ARG A 162 4.26 -3.40 13.41
C ARG A 162 5.10 -4.63 13.06
N ASP A 163 6.37 -4.64 13.46
CA ASP A 163 7.34 -5.61 12.97
C ASP A 163 7.44 -6.88 13.84
N GLU A 164 7.06 -6.83 15.12
CA GLU A 164 7.25 -7.93 16.07
C GLU A 164 6.28 -9.12 15.89
N GLU A 165 5.19 -8.98 15.13
CA GLU A 165 4.19 -10.06 14.92
C GLU A 165 4.15 -10.65 13.49
N LEU A 166 4.96 -10.16 12.55
CA LEU A 166 4.97 -10.66 11.17
C LEU A 166 5.92 -11.87 11.03
N SER A 167 5.45 -12.95 10.40
CA SER A 167 6.32 -14.09 10.07
C SER A 167 7.50 -13.63 9.21
N LYS A 168 8.64 -14.33 9.26
CA LYS A 168 9.83 -14.00 8.44
C LYS A 168 9.48 -13.83 6.95
N GLU A 169 8.55 -14.65 6.45
CA GLU A 169 8.04 -14.64 5.08
C GLU A 169 7.20 -13.38 4.76
N SER A 170 6.44 -12.88 5.74
CA SER A 170 5.71 -11.60 5.63
C SER A 170 6.64 -10.39 5.70
N GLN A 171 7.80 -10.53 6.37
CA GLN A 171 8.82 -9.49 6.41
C GLN A 171 9.61 -9.44 5.10
N GLU A 172 9.88 -10.58 4.46
CA GLU A 172 10.54 -10.66 3.14
C GLU A 172 9.68 -10.09 2.00
N THR A 173 8.36 -10.20 2.12
CA THR A 173 7.41 -9.59 1.16
C THR A 173 7.13 -8.12 1.43
N ASN A 174 7.41 -7.63 2.65
CA ASN A 174 7.25 -6.23 2.98
C ASN A 174 8.48 -5.42 2.54
N TRP A 175 8.33 -4.56 1.53
CA TRP A 175 9.42 -3.70 1.05
C TRP A 175 9.91 -2.67 2.09
N PHE A 176 9.05 -2.31 3.05
CA PHE A 176 9.40 -1.39 4.13
C PHE A 176 10.12 -2.08 5.29
N SER A 177 10.32 -3.40 5.22
CA SER A 177 11.06 -4.11 6.26
C SER A 177 12.57 -3.84 6.17
N ALA A 178 13.24 -3.90 7.31
CA ALA A 178 14.71 -3.80 7.35
C ALA A 178 15.41 -4.85 6.47
N PRO A 179 14.98 -6.13 6.43
CA PRO A 179 15.53 -7.12 5.49
C PRO A 179 15.43 -6.71 4.02
N SER A 180 14.28 -6.19 3.58
CA SER A 180 14.10 -5.75 2.19
C SER A 180 14.98 -4.54 1.85
N ALA A 181 15.04 -3.54 2.74
CA ALA A 181 15.91 -2.38 2.56
C ALA A 181 17.40 -2.79 2.47
N LEU A 182 17.83 -3.71 3.35
CA LEU A 182 19.19 -4.24 3.33
C LEU A 182 19.48 -5.08 2.08
N ARG A 183 18.51 -5.86 1.58
CA ARG A 183 18.64 -6.62 0.33
C ARG A 183 18.96 -5.71 -0.85
N VAL A 184 18.19 -4.64 -1.02
CA VAL A 184 18.31 -3.72 -2.15
C VAL A 184 19.59 -2.90 -2.05
N TYR A 185 19.90 -2.42 -0.84
CA TYR A 185 21.13 -1.70 -0.61
C TYR A 185 22.37 -2.59 -0.82
N GLY A 186 22.31 -3.86 -0.39
CA GLY A 186 23.37 -4.84 -0.65
C GLY A 186 23.55 -5.12 -2.15
N GLN A 187 22.46 -5.23 -2.91
CA GLN A 187 22.52 -5.36 -4.37
C GLN A 187 23.19 -4.14 -5.02
N TYR A 188 22.85 -2.94 -4.60
CA TYR A 188 23.48 -1.71 -5.08
C TYR A 188 25.00 -1.71 -4.85
N LEU A 189 25.44 -2.02 -3.62
CA LEU A 189 26.87 -2.09 -3.29
C LEU A 189 27.63 -3.18 -4.06
N ASN A 190 26.96 -4.27 -4.44
CA ASN A 190 27.58 -5.32 -5.25
C ASN A 190 27.75 -4.90 -6.72
N LEU A 191 26.92 -3.97 -7.20
CA LEU A 191 26.99 -3.45 -8.55
C LEU A 191 28.04 -2.34 -8.68
N ASP A 192 28.11 -1.44 -7.69
CA ASP A 192 29.08 -0.34 -7.58
C ASP A 192 30.49 -0.89 -7.28
N LYS A 193 31.27 -1.15 -8.33
CA LYS A 193 32.58 -1.81 -8.22
C LYS A 193 33.70 -0.84 -7.94
N ASP A 194 33.58 0.40 -8.40
CA ASP A 194 34.55 1.44 -8.12
C ASP A 194 34.30 2.12 -6.77
N HIS A 195 33.19 1.79 -6.12
CA HIS A 195 32.76 2.27 -4.80
C HIS A 195 32.64 3.79 -4.78
N ASN A 196 32.24 4.38 -5.92
CA ASN A 196 32.09 5.81 -6.07
C ASN A 196 30.73 6.30 -5.55
N GLY A 197 29.81 5.39 -5.21
CA GLY A 197 28.48 5.68 -4.68
C GLY A 197 27.45 6.04 -5.76
N MET A 198 27.76 5.74 -7.02
CA MET A 198 26.94 5.91 -8.22
C MET A 198 27.03 4.63 -9.06
N LEU A 199 26.12 4.46 -10.03
CA LEU A 199 26.14 3.31 -10.93
C LEU A 199 26.28 3.73 -12.38
N SER A 200 27.31 3.24 -13.05
CA SER A 200 27.47 3.32 -14.49
C SER A 200 26.51 2.37 -15.24
N LYS A 201 26.35 2.58 -16.55
CA LYS A 201 25.56 1.68 -17.40
C LYS A 201 26.12 0.26 -17.40
N GLU A 202 27.45 0.13 -17.42
CA GLU A 202 28.15 -1.15 -17.39
C GLU A 202 27.90 -1.91 -16.09
N GLU A 203 27.80 -1.21 -14.96
CA GLU A 203 27.48 -1.81 -13.67
C GLU A 203 26.02 -2.22 -13.59
N LEU A 204 25.09 -1.33 -13.99
CA LEU A 204 23.67 -1.66 -14.00
C LEU A 204 23.33 -2.81 -14.97
N SER A 205 24.11 -3.01 -16.03
CA SER A 205 23.93 -4.14 -16.95
C SER A 205 24.03 -5.51 -16.28
N ARG A 206 24.69 -5.59 -15.12
CA ARG A 206 24.83 -6.82 -14.32
C ARG A 206 23.70 -7.01 -13.31
N TYR A 207 22.71 -6.12 -13.29
CA TYR A 207 21.55 -6.25 -12.43
C TYR A 207 20.74 -7.51 -12.80
N GLY A 208 20.31 -8.26 -11.78
CA GLY A 208 19.58 -9.53 -11.97
C GLY A 208 20.43 -10.60 -12.65
N THR A 209 19.89 -11.22 -13.71
CA THR A 209 20.58 -12.21 -14.54
C THR A 209 21.37 -11.59 -15.71
N ALA A 210 21.54 -10.25 -15.73
CA ALA A 210 22.16 -9.51 -16.83
C ALA A 210 21.46 -9.69 -18.20
N THR A 211 20.15 -9.97 -18.17
CA THR A 211 19.31 -10.22 -19.36
C THR A 211 18.68 -8.95 -19.93
N MET A 212 18.89 -7.79 -19.29
CA MET A 212 18.34 -6.53 -19.78
C MET A 212 19.03 -6.09 -21.07
N THR A 213 18.24 -5.71 -22.08
CA THR A 213 18.78 -5.25 -23.36
C THR A 213 19.52 -3.93 -23.22
N ASN A 214 20.60 -3.76 -23.99
CA ASN A 214 21.39 -2.54 -24.00
C ASN A 214 20.55 -1.33 -24.39
N VAL A 215 19.61 -1.52 -25.33
CA VAL A 215 18.66 -0.50 -25.75
C VAL A 215 17.77 -0.03 -24.60
N PHE A 216 17.28 -0.95 -23.75
CA PHE A 216 16.48 -0.56 -22.60
C PHE A 216 17.32 0.18 -21.55
N LEU A 217 18.56 -0.28 -21.29
CA LEU A 217 19.48 0.42 -20.39
C LEU A 217 19.84 1.83 -20.90
N ASP A 218 20.05 1.99 -22.21
CA ASP A 218 20.26 3.31 -22.82
C ASP A 218 19.08 4.24 -22.56
N ARG A 219 17.85 3.73 -22.67
CA ARG A 219 16.64 4.53 -22.35
C ARG A 219 16.56 4.89 -20.88
N VAL A 220 16.93 3.99 -19.97
CA VAL A 220 17.00 4.28 -18.53
C VAL A 220 17.95 5.45 -18.27
N PHE A 221 19.19 5.40 -18.77
CA PHE A 221 20.16 6.48 -18.53
C PHE A 221 19.86 7.79 -19.25
N GLN A 222 19.04 7.76 -20.32
CA GLN A 222 18.55 8.96 -21.01
C GLN A 222 17.38 9.65 -20.29
N GLU A 223 16.46 8.88 -19.72
CA GLU A 223 15.21 9.40 -19.13
C GLU A 223 15.29 9.65 -17.62
N CYS A 224 16.19 8.95 -16.94
CA CYS A 224 16.43 9.08 -15.50
C CYS A 224 17.45 10.18 -15.20
N LEU A 225 17.42 10.67 -13.95
CA LEU A 225 18.40 11.65 -13.50
C LEU A 225 19.76 10.95 -13.35
N THR A 226 20.73 11.40 -14.15
CA THR A 226 22.11 10.92 -14.11
C THR A 226 23.06 12.09 -13.89
N TYR A 227 24.17 11.84 -13.20
CA TYR A 227 25.26 12.78 -12.96
C TYR A 227 26.48 12.24 -13.67
N ASP A 228 26.98 12.96 -14.67
CA ASP A 228 28.09 12.54 -15.53
C ASP A 228 27.92 11.14 -16.16
N GLY A 229 26.68 10.74 -16.43
CA GLY A 229 26.35 9.43 -17.01
C GLY A 229 26.20 8.31 -15.98
N GLU A 230 26.24 8.62 -14.69
CA GLU A 230 26.06 7.66 -13.60
C GLU A 230 24.78 7.94 -12.80
N MET A 231 24.21 6.88 -12.24
CA MET A 231 22.92 6.90 -11.54
C MET A 231 23.10 6.87 -10.02
N ASP A 232 22.39 7.73 -9.29
CA ASP A 232 22.43 7.73 -7.82
C ASP A 232 21.56 6.61 -7.22
N TYR A 233 21.80 6.30 -5.95
CA TYR A 233 21.04 5.26 -5.22
C TYR A 233 19.52 5.50 -5.25
N LYS A 234 19.09 6.77 -5.21
CA LYS A 234 17.67 7.11 -5.26
C LYS A 234 17.05 6.71 -6.60
N THR A 235 17.69 7.06 -7.70
CA THR A 235 17.22 6.72 -9.04
C THR A 235 17.26 5.21 -9.28
N TYR A 236 18.29 4.53 -8.76
CA TYR A 236 18.36 3.07 -8.75
C TYR A 236 17.18 2.45 -7.99
N LEU A 237 16.84 2.99 -6.82
CA LEU A 237 15.73 2.50 -6.00
C LEU A 237 14.40 2.65 -6.74
N ASP A 238 14.15 3.81 -7.37
CA ASP A 238 12.95 4.04 -8.19
C ASP A 238 12.86 3.03 -9.35
N PHE A 239 14.01 2.74 -9.99
CA PHE A 239 14.13 1.74 -11.04
C PHE A 239 13.80 0.32 -10.56
N VAL A 240 14.41 -0.14 -9.45
CA VAL A 240 14.17 -1.47 -8.87
C VAL A 240 12.71 -1.63 -8.46
N LEU A 241 12.16 -0.60 -7.78
CA LEU A 241 10.76 -0.58 -7.35
C LEU A 241 9.77 -0.74 -8.50
N ALA A 242 10.03 -0.05 -9.62
CA ALA A 242 9.20 -0.14 -10.81
C ALA A 242 9.27 -1.54 -11.47
N LEU A 243 10.45 -2.17 -11.49
CA LEU A 243 10.62 -3.49 -12.10
C LEU A 243 10.07 -4.64 -11.24
N GLU A 244 10.15 -4.55 -9.92
CA GLU A 244 9.55 -5.57 -9.04
C GLU A 244 8.01 -5.47 -9.04
N ASN A 245 7.45 -4.26 -9.19
CA ASN A 245 6.00 -4.01 -9.09
C ASN A 245 5.33 -3.67 -10.43
N ARG A 246 5.69 -4.36 -11.53
CA ARG A 246 5.19 -4.11 -12.91
C ARG A 246 3.66 -4.06 -13.09
N LYS A 247 2.89 -4.58 -12.13
CA LYS A 247 1.42 -4.58 -12.17
C LYS A 247 0.82 -3.25 -11.71
N GLU A 248 1.57 -2.48 -10.92
CA GLU A 248 1.08 -1.24 -10.34
C GLU A 248 1.02 -0.10 -11.38
N PRO A 249 -0.01 0.75 -11.36
CA PRO A 249 -0.14 1.85 -12.32
C PRO A 249 1.05 2.80 -12.34
N ALA A 250 1.65 3.08 -11.17
CA ALA A 250 2.83 3.95 -11.06
C ALA A 250 4.07 3.34 -11.73
N ALA A 251 4.30 2.03 -11.54
CA ALA A 251 5.38 1.30 -12.18
C ALA A 251 5.18 1.23 -13.70
N LEU A 252 3.95 0.98 -14.16
CA LEU A 252 3.62 1.00 -15.58
C LEU A 252 3.87 2.37 -16.21
N GLN A 253 3.54 3.46 -15.52
CA GLN A 253 3.82 4.81 -16.00
C GLN A 253 5.33 5.07 -16.14
N TYR A 254 6.12 4.62 -15.16
CA TYR A 254 7.58 4.70 -15.21
C TYR A 254 8.15 3.92 -16.42
N ILE A 255 7.76 2.66 -16.56
CA ILE A 255 8.22 1.79 -17.67
C ILE A 255 7.75 2.33 -19.02
N PHE A 256 6.51 2.80 -19.12
CA PHE A 256 5.98 3.37 -20.35
C PHE A 256 6.77 4.59 -20.80
N LYS A 257 7.20 5.45 -19.86
CA LYS A 257 8.08 6.59 -20.17
C LYS A 257 9.41 6.14 -20.79
N LEU A 258 9.98 5.02 -20.32
CA LEU A 258 11.20 4.46 -20.89
C LEU A 258 10.98 3.90 -22.31
N LEU A 259 9.82 3.28 -22.54
CA LEU A 259 9.46 2.66 -23.82
C LEU A 259 9.00 3.69 -24.88
N ASP A 260 8.43 4.81 -24.48
CA ASP A 260 7.96 5.88 -25.38
C ASP A 260 9.11 6.79 -25.82
N ILE A 261 9.94 6.27 -26.74
CA ILE A 261 11.13 6.95 -27.27
C ILE A 261 10.81 8.32 -27.86
N GLU A 262 9.61 8.48 -28.44
CA GLU A 262 9.19 9.73 -29.09
C GLU A 262 8.41 10.68 -28.16
N ASN A 263 8.14 10.27 -26.91
CA ASN A 263 7.34 11.02 -25.93
C ASN A 263 5.97 11.48 -26.47
N LYS A 264 5.30 10.64 -27.27
CA LYS A 264 4.00 10.96 -27.90
C LYS A 264 2.80 10.51 -27.07
N GLY A 265 3.01 9.76 -26.00
CA GLY A 265 1.97 9.16 -25.16
C GLY A 265 1.39 7.86 -25.72
N TYR A 266 2.01 7.26 -26.74
CA TYR A 266 1.60 5.98 -27.32
C TYR A 266 2.80 5.21 -27.88
N LEU A 267 2.79 3.89 -27.78
CA LEU A 267 3.78 3.02 -28.41
C LEU A 267 3.30 2.63 -29.81
N ASN A 268 4.10 2.92 -30.82
CA ASN A 268 3.81 2.55 -32.19
C ASN A 268 4.58 1.28 -32.59
N VAL A 269 4.28 0.77 -33.79
CA VAL A 269 4.93 -0.45 -34.32
C VAL A 269 6.46 -0.28 -34.42
N PHE A 270 6.96 0.92 -34.72
CA PHE A 270 8.40 1.17 -34.75
C PHE A 270 9.02 1.11 -33.36
N SER A 271 8.37 1.68 -32.34
CA SER A 271 8.82 1.61 -30.94
C SER A 271 8.92 0.16 -30.47
N LEU A 272 7.89 -0.66 -30.73
CA LEU A 272 7.90 -2.08 -30.35
C LEU A 272 8.95 -2.87 -31.13
N ASN A 273 9.04 -2.66 -32.45
CA ASN A 273 10.04 -3.31 -33.29
C ASN A 273 11.46 -2.89 -32.91
N TYR A 274 11.68 -1.69 -32.38
CA TYR A 274 13.00 -1.24 -31.97
C TYR A 274 13.56 -2.08 -30.83
N PHE A 275 12.76 -2.36 -29.79
CA PHE A 275 13.17 -3.23 -28.68
C PHE A 275 13.29 -4.70 -29.10
N PHE A 276 12.36 -5.19 -29.92
CA PHE A 276 12.38 -6.60 -30.38
C PHE A 276 13.50 -6.90 -31.38
N ARG A 277 13.81 -5.94 -32.27
CA ARG A 277 14.88 -6.07 -33.25
C ARG A 277 16.24 -6.22 -32.57
N ASP A 278 16.47 -5.48 -31.48
CA ASP A 278 17.75 -5.51 -30.76
C ASP A 278 18.10 -6.92 -30.28
N GLU A 279 17.12 -7.64 -29.73
CA GLU A 279 17.29 -9.01 -29.23
C GLU A 279 17.70 -9.99 -30.34
N ILE A 280 17.05 -9.93 -31.50
CA ILE A 280 17.38 -10.78 -32.65
C ILE A 280 18.75 -10.41 -33.24
N PHE A 281 19.06 -9.11 -33.33
CA PHE A 281 20.34 -8.64 -33.86
C PHE A 281 21.51 -8.98 -32.93
N ASP A 282 21.33 -8.95 -31.61
CA ASP A 282 22.35 -9.36 -30.64
C ASP A 282 22.59 -10.88 -30.67
N MET A 283 21.54 -11.68 -30.90
CA MET A 283 21.67 -13.12 -31.08
C MET A 283 22.40 -13.51 -32.39
N VAL A 284 22.13 -12.80 -33.50
CA VAL A 284 22.69 -13.14 -34.81
C VAL A 284 24.06 -12.50 -35.07
N LYS A 285 24.36 -11.34 -34.46
CA LYS A 285 25.57 -10.53 -34.67
C LYS A 285 25.95 -10.40 -36.15
N PRO A 286 25.04 -9.86 -36.98
CA PRO A 286 25.27 -9.78 -38.43
C PRO A 286 26.44 -8.87 -38.79
N LYS A 287 27.09 -9.15 -39.91
CA LYS A 287 28.20 -8.30 -40.41
C LYS A 287 27.76 -6.87 -40.77
N ASP A 288 26.52 -6.72 -41.22
CA ASP A 288 25.90 -5.42 -41.52
C ASP A 288 24.88 -5.08 -40.41
N PRO A 289 25.06 -3.99 -39.64
CA PRO A 289 24.17 -3.61 -38.54
C PRO A 289 22.72 -3.32 -38.95
N LEU A 290 22.42 -3.20 -40.25
CA LEU A 290 21.09 -2.87 -40.75
C LEU A 290 20.33 -4.06 -41.33
N LYS A 291 20.97 -5.22 -41.54
CA LYS A 291 20.33 -6.39 -42.15
C LYS A 291 20.97 -7.70 -41.69
N ILE A 292 20.15 -8.74 -41.59
CA ILE A 292 20.61 -10.11 -41.38
C ILE A 292 20.60 -10.81 -42.73
N SER A 293 21.77 -11.26 -43.20
CA SER A 293 21.83 -12.15 -44.35
C SER A 293 21.62 -13.60 -43.93
N LEU A 294 21.25 -14.46 -44.89
CA LEU A 294 21.21 -15.91 -44.65
C LEU A 294 22.55 -16.44 -44.13
N GLN A 295 23.67 -15.88 -44.60
CA GLN A 295 24.98 -16.29 -44.15
C GLN A 295 25.25 -15.88 -42.69
N ASP A 296 24.75 -14.73 -42.25
CA ASP A 296 24.84 -14.31 -40.84
C ASP A 296 24.02 -15.25 -39.94
N LEU A 297 22.82 -15.63 -40.38
CA LEU A 297 21.95 -16.56 -39.65
C LEU A 297 22.54 -17.97 -39.53
N ILE A 298 23.20 -18.46 -40.58
CA ILE A 298 23.90 -19.76 -40.55
C ILE A 298 25.15 -19.68 -39.66
N ASN A 299 25.88 -18.56 -39.71
CA ASN A 299 27.13 -18.40 -38.96
C ASN A 299 26.91 -18.11 -37.47
N SER A 300 25.71 -17.65 -37.06
CA SER A 300 25.43 -17.30 -35.68
C SER A 300 25.27 -18.51 -34.74
N ASN A 301 25.07 -19.71 -35.30
CA ASN A 301 24.67 -20.92 -34.55
C ASN A 301 23.38 -20.75 -33.72
N GLN A 302 22.59 -19.71 -34.00
CA GLN A 302 21.32 -19.40 -33.34
C GLN A 302 20.17 -19.30 -34.36
N GLY A 303 20.42 -19.71 -35.61
CA GLY A 303 19.47 -19.56 -36.71
C GLY A 303 18.18 -20.34 -36.53
N ASP A 304 18.23 -21.51 -35.91
CA ASP A 304 17.08 -22.33 -35.55
C ASP A 304 16.17 -21.62 -34.52
N THR A 305 16.79 -21.03 -33.49
CA THR A 305 16.12 -20.27 -32.44
C THR A 305 15.47 -19.00 -32.99
N VAL A 306 16.21 -18.21 -33.77
CA VAL A 306 15.70 -17.00 -34.44
C VAL A 306 14.53 -17.33 -35.36
N THR A 307 14.66 -18.40 -36.15
CA THR A 307 13.62 -18.81 -37.09
C THR A 307 12.38 -19.25 -36.33
N THR A 308 12.53 -20.02 -35.25
CA THR A 308 11.44 -20.50 -34.39
C THR A 308 10.66 -19.34 -33.76
N ILE A 309 11.36 -18.34 -33.21
CA ILE A 309 10.76 -17.12 -32.65
C ILE A 309 9.93 -16.36 -33.70
N LEU A 310 10.41 -16.29 -34.95
CA LEU A 310 9.76 -15.50 -36.01
C LEU A 310 8.59 -16.22 -36.69
N ILE A 311 8.57 -17.55 -36.72
CA ILE A 311 7.53 -18.33 -37.44
C ILE A 311 6.49 -18.98 -36.52
N ASP A 312 6.79 -19.18 -35.25
CA ASP A 312 5.93 -19.90 -34.31
C ASP A 312 5.75 -19.15 -32.99
N LEU A 313 4.50 -18.83 -32.66
CA LEU A 313 4.13 -18.15 -31.42
C LEU A 313 4.38 -19.03 -30.19
N ASN A 314 4.21 -20.36 -30.31
CA ASN A 314 4.55 -21.28 -29.22
C ASN A 314 6.08 -21.41 -29.08
N GLY A 315 6.80 -21.34 -30.19
CA GLY A 315 8.25 -21.24 -30.24
C GLY A 315 8.79 -20.02 -29.49
N PHE A 316 8.20 -18.85 -29.73
CA PHE A 316 8.51 -17.63 -28.97
C PHE A 316 8.22 -17.78 -27.47
N TRP A 317 7.03 -18.30 -27.12
CA TRP A 317 6.67 -18.51 -25.72
C TRP A 317 7.63 -19.46 -24.99
N THR A 318 8.04 -20.54 -25.65
CA THR A 318 8.97 -21.52 -25.07
C THR A 318 10.36 -20.92 -24.86
N TYR A 319 10.82 -20.10 -25.80
CA TYR A 319 12.09 -19.39 -25.69
C TYR A 319 12.09 -18.38 -24.53
N GLU A 320 11.04 -17.56 -24.41
CA GLU A 320 10.86 -16.61 -23.31
C GLU A 320 10.86 -17.30 -21.94
N ASN A 321 10.24 -18.49 -21.84
CA ASN A 321 10.10 -19.22 -20.57
C ASN A 321 11.20 -20.27 -20.34
N ARG A 322 12.25 -20.31 -21.17
CA ARG A 322 13.27 -21.38 -21.13
C ARG A 322 13.96 -21.50 -19.77
N GLU A 323 14.22 -20.40 -19.08
CA GLU A 323 14.88 -20.40 -17.77
C GLU A 323 13.97 -20.96 -16.66
N ALA A 324 12.66 -20.65 -16.72
CA ALA A 324 11.69 -21.19 -15.78
C ALA A 324 11.44 -22.69 -15.99
N LEU A 325 11.48 -23.15 -17.25
CA LEU A 325 11.38 -24.56 -17.59
C LEU A 325 12.61 -25.36 -17.13
N VAL A 326 13.81 -24.81 -17.32
CA VAL A 326 15.06 -25.44 -16.85
C VAL A 326 15.16 -25.47 -15.33
N ALA A 327 14.66 -24.45 -14.63
CA ALA A 327 14.60 -24.44 -13.16
C ALA A 327 13.70 -25.57 -12.61
N ASN A 328 12.53 -25.79 -13.23
CA ASN A 328 11.59 -26.84 -12.82
C ASN A 328 12.13 -28.26 -13.10
N ASP A 329 12.89 -28.46 -14.18
CA ASP A 329 13.49 -29.77 -14.50
C ASP A 329 14.65 -30.12 -13.54
N ASN A 330 15.38 -29.12 -13.04
CA ASN A 330 16.42 -29.31 -12.04
C ASN A 330 15.85 -29.60 -10.64
N GLU A 331 14.70 -29.03 -10.27
CA GLU A 331 13.99 -29.40 -9.03
C GLU A 331 13.45 -30.84 -9.10
N ASN A 332 12.84 -31.23 -10.22
CA ASN A 332 12.30 -32.59 -10.38
C ASN A 332 13.37 -33.69 -10.47
N SER A 333 14.61 -33.36 -10.82
CA SER A 333 15.71 -34.33 -10.86
C SER A 333 16.47 -34.46 -9.53
N ALA A 334 16.40 -33.46 -8.65
CA ALA A 334 16.97 -33.55 -7.30
C ALA A 334 16.17 -34.51 -6.39
N ASP A 335 14.86 -34.69 -6.63
CA ASP A 335 13.99 -35.59 -5.86
C ASP A 335 14.09 -37.08 -6.27
N LEU A 336 14.87 -37.41 -7.32
CA LEU A 336 14.99 -38.78 -7.84
C LEU A 336 16.30 -39.48 -7.45
N ASP A 337 17.25 -38.78 -6.83
CA ASP A 337 18.56 -39.35 -6.43
C ASP A 337 18.63 -39.74 -4.94
N ASP A 338 17.52 -39.62 -4.20
CA ASP A 338 17.41 -39.92 -2.76
C ASP A 338 16.42 -41.05 -2.41
N THR A 339 16.13 -41.96 -3.35
CA THR A 339 15.36 -43.21 -3.10
C THR A 339 16.12 -44.49 -3.37
#